data_AF-W6P2R4-F1
#
_entry.id   AF-W6P2R4-F1
#
_cell.length_a   1.000
_cell.length_b   1.000
_cell.length_c   1.000
_cell.angle_alpha   90.00
_cell.angle_beta   90.00
_cell.angle_gamma   90.00
#
_symmetry.space_group_name_H-M   'P 1'
#
loop_
_entity.id
_entity.type
_entity.pdbx_description
1 polymer ?
#
loop_
_entity_poly.entity_id
_entity_poly.type
_entity_poly.pdbx_seq_one_letter_code
_entity_poly.pdbx_strand_id
1 'polypeptide(L)' 'MVGRKLITFEVGGKNKSQKQVHDVENVYVVKDDIEYGIRNVIPLWVFVSLY' A
#
# COMPACT_ATOMS: atom_id res chain seq x y z
N MET A 1 11.54 10.49 -23.49
CA MET A 1 11.89 9.22 -22.78
C MET A 1 10.81 8.98 -21.74
N VAL A 2 9.98 7.95 -21.89
CA VAL A 2 9.01 7.59 -20.85
C VAL A 2 9.77 6.80 -19.78
N GLY A 3 10.10 7.46 -18.67
CA GLY A 3 10.73 6.80 -17.52
C GLY A 3 9.74 5.83 -16.88
N ARG A 4 10.14 4.57 -16.70
CA ARG A 4 9.35 3.59 -15.93
C ARG A 4 9.30 4.06 -14.47
N LYS A 5 8.10 4.26 -13.93
CA LYS A 5 7.88 4.54 -12.51
C LYS A 5 7.61 3.22 -11.79
N LEU A 6 8.47 2.86 -10.86
CA LEU A 6 8.29 1.68 -10.02
C LEU A 6 7.35 2.02 -8.86
N ILE A 7 6.46 1.10 -8.53
CA ILE A 7 5.53 1.22 -7.41
C ILE A 7 5.88 0.13 -6.39
N THR A 8 6.04 0.53 -5.13
CA THR A 8 6.40 -0.38 -4.05
C THR A 8 5.18 -0.64 -3.19
N PHE A 9 4.82 -1.91 -3.01
CA PHE A 9 3.77 -2.32 -2.09
C PHE A 9 4.40 -2.99 -0.87
N GLU A 10 4.26 -2.35 0.29
CA GLU A 10 4.64 -2.95 1.55
C GLU A 10 3.44 -3.66 2.16
N VAL A 11 3.45 -5.00 2.14
CA VAL A 11 2.36 -5.82 2.67
C VAL A 11 2.63 -6.14 4.14
N GLY A 12 1.61 -6.08 4.98
CA GLY A 12 1.69 -6.56 6.36
C GLY A 12 0.39 -6.40 7.14
N GLY A 13 0.40 -6.93 8.37
CA GLY A 13 -0.80 -6.97 9.20
C GLY A 13 -1.26 -5.61 9.75
N LYS A 14 -2.43 -5.58 10.38
CA LYS A 14 -3.08 -4.41 11.04
C LYS A 14 -2.13 -3.42 11.74
N ASN A 15 -1.12 -3.94 12.44
CA ASN A 15 -0.17 -3.17 13.26
C ASN A 15 0.91 -2.44 12.45
N LYS A 16 0.99 -2.63 11.13
CA LYS A 16 2.01 -1.99 10.31
C LYS A 16 1.75 -0.49 10.21
N SER A 17 2.74 0.34 10.50
CA SER A 17 2.57 1.79 10.55
C SER A 17 3.12 2.46 9.31
N GLN A 18 2.39 3.45 8.78
CA GLN A 18 2.87 4.31 7.69
C GLN A 18 4.17 5.06 8.06
N LYS A 19 4.52 5.10 9.36
CA LYS A 19 5.72 5.79 9.87
C LYS A 19 7.04 5.28 9.30
N GLN A 20 7.09 4.04 8.84
CA GLN A 20 8.33 3.43 8.35
C GLN A 20 8.63 3.73 6.87
N VAL A 21 7.65 4.26 6.12
CA VAL A 21 7.74 4.42 4.66
C VAL A 21 7.59 5.87 4.19
N HIS A 22 7.76 6.85 5.09
CA HIS A 22 7.60 8.26 4.75
C HIS A 22 8.61 8.76 3.71
N ASP A 23 9.79 8.16 3.63
CA ASP A 23 10.86 8.59 2.71
C ASP A 23 10.91 7.81 1.39
N VAL A 24 9.95 6.90 1.15
CA VAL A 24 9.90 6.11 -0.09
C VAL A 24 8.88 6.71 -1.05
N GLU A 25 9.36 7.21 -2.19
CA GLU A 25 8.46 7.65 -3.25
C GLU A 25 7.68 6.48 -3.86
N ASN A 26 6.39 6.69 -4.16
CA ASN A 26 5.51 5.71 -4.80
C ASN A 26 5.31 4.42 -4.00
N VAL A 27 5.26 4.54 -2.67
CA VAL A 27 4.98 3.43 -1.75
C VAL A 27 3.52 3.40 -1.31
N TYR A 28 2.97 2.18 -1.24
CA TYR A 28 1.66 1.90 -0.67
C TYR A 28 1.78 0.83 0.41
N VAL A 29 1.12 1.04 1.55
CA VAL A 29 1.04 0.07 2.64
C VAL A 29 -0.24 -0.75 2.46
N VAL A 30 -0.09 -2.04 2.24
CA VAL A 30 -1.23 -2.95 2.12
C VAL A 30 -1.50 -3.58 3.48
N LYS A 31 -2.72 -3.40 3.99
CA LYS A 31 -3.14 -3.90 5.30
C LYS A 31 -4.28 -4.90 5.20
N ASP A 32 -4.18 -5.97 5.98
CA ASP A 32 -5.33 -6.81 6.30
C ASP A 32 -6.25 -6.13 7.33
N ASP A 33 -7.46 -6.70 7.51
CA ASP A 33 -8.40 -6.34 8.59
C ASP A 33 -8.81 -4.85 8.63
N ILE A 34 -8.87 -4.20 7.45
CA ILE A 34 -9.39 -2.85 7.27
C ILE A 34 -10.42 -2.80 6.14
N GLU A 35 -11.44 -1.97 6.31
CA GLU A 35 -12.49 -1.77 5.29
C GLU A 35 -12.16 -0.61 4.36
N TYR A 36 -11.50 0.44 4.85
CA TYR A 36 -11.22 1.64 4.06
C TYR A 36 -9.74 2.01 4.14
N GLY A 37 -9.17 2.37 3.00
CA GLY A 37 -7.82 2.92 2.89
C GLY A 37 -7.82 4.44 3.09
N ILE A 38 -6.79 4.98 3.75
CA ILE A 38 -6.56 6.42 3.90
C ILE A 38 -5.11 6.74 3.52
N ARG A 39 -4.91 7.78 2.70
CA ARG A 39 -3.61 8.16 2.10
C ARG A 39 -3.04 7.00 1.28
N ASN A 40 -1.85 6.51 1.63
CA ASN A 40 -1.14 5.48 0.89
C ASN A 40 -1.44 4.07 1.44
N VAL A 41 -2.54 3.89 2.18
CA VAL A 41 -2.95 2.58 2.70
C VAL A 41 -4.01 1.98 1.79
N ILE A 42 -3.81 0.72 1.41
CA ILE A 42 -4.74 -0.05 0.59
C ILE A 42 -5.22 -1.26 1.40
N PRO A 43 -6.53 -1.50 1.53
CA PRO A 43 -7.03 -2.75 2.10
C PRO A 43 -6.63 -3.95 1.25
N LEU A 44 -6.15 -5.02 1.88
CA LEU A 44 -5.67 -6.23 1.19
C LEU A 44 -6.74 -6.86 0.30
N TRP A 45 -8.00 -6.80 0.73
CA TRP A 45 -9.12 -7.36 -0.02
C TRP A 45 -9.36 -6.67 -1.38
N VAL A 46 -8.88 -5.44 -1.59
CA VAL A 46 -8.97 -4.75 -2.90
C VAL A 46 -8.28 -5.57 -3.98
N PHE A 47 -7.13 -6.18 -3.69
CA PHE A 47 -6.39 -7.00 -4.64
C PHE A 47 -7.13 -8.29 -5.01
N VAL A 48 -7.97 -8.80 -4.11
CA VAL A 48 -8.78 -10.01 -4.35
C VAL A 48 -10.06 -9.66 -5.11
N SER A 49 -10.57 -8.44 -4.96
CA SER A 49 -11.80 -7.98 -5.64
C SER A 49 -11.65 -7.66 -7.14
N LEU A 50 -10.42 -7.66 -7.66
CA LEU A 50 -10.06 -7.28 -9.03
C LEU A 50 -10.06 -8.46 -10.03
N TYR A 51 -10.74 -9.57 -9.71
CA TYR A 51 -10.89 -10.71 -10.63
C TYR A 51 -11.77 -10.40 -11.85
#